data_AF-A0A6C0I7D0-F1
#
_entry.id   AF-A0A6C0I7D0-F1
#
_cell.length_a   1.000
_cell.length_b   1.000
_cell.length_c   1.000
_cell.angle_alpha   90.00
_cell.angle_beta   90.00
_cell.angle_gamma   90.00
#
_symmetry.space_group_name_H-M   'P 1'
#
loop_
_entity.id
_entity.type
_entity.pdbx_description
1 polymer ?
#
loop_
_entity_poly.entity_id
_entity_poly.type
_entity_poly.pdbx_seq_one_letter_code
_entity_poly.pdbx_strand_id
1 'polypeptide(L)'
;MTRTKKHTNIKQKRKTMKQKNNILILPNNTPANIDEISFNINKEISNQKAESLVESYSPTINKELVLLQSVKREQVFNCNNEEAFLLKAPLQIGIPGYIYGNNCYPYNSQEAQKYLLKGLRANKHVNPDKIIPPIQALGNCWFNTMFVTLFVSDKGRKFFHFFRQLMIEGKQKNQKQIPERLKDGFALLNYAIDACLSGTKYAYIMNTNVIIKQIFDAIPDEYKSRFTYIKDIDEAGNPVRYYLSLINYLNNKDLQVLFLTTCDEKWQSKIIQQVNADKTTHLPHIIILEFFDDDNATTNKATSFYLNGAKYVLDSCVIRDTNKQHFSSLLTCEKKEMAYDGMSFHRLVYMDWKQNINSDFKWQFKGSEDNGRKLTWNFTKGYQMLVYYRS
;
A
#
# COMPACT_ATOMS: atom_id res chain seq x y z
N MET A 1 -20.92 32.91 75.50
CA MET A 1 -22.16 32.68 74.71
C MET A 1 -22.26 33.83 73.72
N THR A 2 -21.84 33.77 72.45
CA THR A 2 -21.58 32.64 71.53
C THR A 2 -22.84 32.04 70.90
N ARG A 3 -23.29 32.61 69.76
CA ARG A 3 -23.66 31.86 68.53
C ARG A 3 -23.89 32.76 67.30
N THR A 4 -22.82 32.88 66.52
CA THR A 4 -22.75 32.55 65.06
C THR A 4 -23.74 33.18 64.07
N LYS A 5 -23.26 34.15 63.28
CA LYS A 5 -23.75 34.41 61.91
C LYS A 5 -23.35 33.25 60.99
N LYS A 6 -24.25 32.78 60.11
CA LYS A 6 -23.94 31.75 59.10
C LYS A 6 -23.19 32.37 57.91
N HIS A 7 -21.94 31.98 57.68
CA HIS A 7 -21.27 32.23 56.40
C HIS A 7 -21.71 31.16 55.37
N THR A 8 -22.35 31.60 54.29
CA THR A 8 -22.67 30.75 53.13
C THR A 8 -21.44 30.59 52.24
N ASN A 9 -20.68 29.51 52.44
CA ASN A 9 -19.54 29.16 51.59
C ASN A 9 -19.96 28.84 50.16
N ILE A 10 -19.80 29.80 49.24
CA ILE A 10 -19.96 29.59 47.80
C ILE A 10 -18.77 28.74 47.31
N LYS A 11 -18.92 27.42 47.36
CA LYS A 11 -17.95 26.48 46.77
C LYS A 11 -17.90 26.70 45.25
N GLN A 12 -16.87 27.40 44.78
CA GLN A 12 -16.52 27.45 43.36
C GLN A 12 -16.29 26.02 42.85
N LYS A 13 -17.27 25.44 42.16
CA LYS A 13 -17.07 24.20 41.40
C LYS A 13 -16.14 24.51 40.22
N ARG A 14 -14.83 24.35 40.42
CA ARG A 14 -13.88 24.20 39.31
C ARG A 14 -14.40 23.08 38.42
N LYS A 15 -14.98 23.43 37.27
CA LYS A 15 -15.27 22.48 36.19
C LYS A 15 -13.92 22.02 35.65
N THR A 16 -13.42 20.90 36.15
CA THR A 16 -12.42 20.12 35.44
C THR A 16 -13.03 19.70 34.10
N MET A 17 -12.67 20.41 33.04
CA MET A 17 -12.94 19.94 31.68
C MET A 17 -12.17 18.62 31.53
N LYS A 18 -12.88 17.49 31.61
CA LYS A 18 -12.36 16.25 31.04
C LYS A 18 -12.18 16.53 29.56
N GLN A 19 -10.93 16.66 29.11
CA GLN A 19 -10.61 16.50 27.70
C GLN A 19 -11.18 15.14 27.28
N LYS A 20 -12.18 15.13 26.41
CA LYS A 20 -12.53 13.91 25.69
C LYS A 20 -11.36 13.65 24.75
N ASN A 21 -10.56 12.62 25.07
CA ASN A 21 -9.62 12.05 24.12
C ASN A 21 -10.43 11.38 23.01
N ASN A 22 -10.82 12.18 22.01
CA ASN A 22 -11.56 11.74 20.82
C ASN A 22 -10.62 10.92 19.93
N ILE A 23 -10.40 9.66 20.31
CA ILE A 23 -9.77 8.65 19.47
C ILE A 23 -10.85 8.12 18.51
N LEU A 24 -10.59 8.18 17.20
CA LEU A 24 -11.46 7.54 16.21
C LEU A 24 -11.23 6.02 16.25
N ILE A 25 -12.28 5.24 16.53
CA ILE A 25 -12.23 3.79 16.37
C ILE A 25 -12.84 3.46 15.01
N LEU A 26 -11.99 3.05 14.07
CA LEU A 26 -12.40 2.57 12.76
C LEU A 26 -13.02 1.17 12.90
N PRO A 27 -14.11 0.86 12.17
CA PRO A 27 -14.74 -0.46 12.22
C PRO A 27 -13.80 -1.56 11.69
N ASN A 28 -14.07 -2.82 12.06
CA ASN A 28 -13.65 -3.91 11.19
C ASN A 28 -14.73 -4.05 10.10
N ASN A 29 -14.35 -3.84 8.83
CA ASN A 29 -15.22 -4.03 7.67
C ASN A 29 -15.09 -5.43 7.05
N THR A 30 -14.19 -6.26 7.57
CA THR A 30 -14.13 -7.68 7.23
C THR A 30 -15.42 -8.35 7.73
N PRO A 31 -16.10 -9.17 6.89
CA PRO A 31 -17.29 -9.90 7.31
C PRO A 31 -17.01 -10.75 8.56
N ALA A 32 -17.93 -10.79 9.52
CA ALA A 32 -17.68 -11.47 10.80
C ALA A 32 -17.45 -12.98 10.65
N ASN A 33 -18.10 -13.61 9.67
CA ASN A 33 -17.76 -14.99 9.29
C ASN A 33 -16.30 -15.09 8.83
N ILE A 34 -15.71 -14.07 8.21
CA ILE A 34 -14.34 -14.03 7.65
C ILE A 34 -13.24 -13.79 8.67
N ASP A 35 -13.56 -13.16 9.80
CA ASP A 35 -12.73 -13.30 11.01
C ASP A 35 -12.67 -14.80 11.43
N GLU A 36 -13.79 -15.55 11.29
CA GLU A 36 -13.83 -17.03 11.39
C GLU A 36 -13.44 -17.79 10.09
N ILE A 37 -13.18 -17.17 8.92
CA ILE A 37 -12.73 -17.87 7.70
C ILE A 37 -11.22 -17.84 7.48
N SER A 38 -10.52 -17.12 8.36
CA SER A 38 -9.22 -17.58 8.89
C SER A 38 -9.31 -19.00 9.51
N PHE A 39 -10.54 -19.55 9.63
CA PHE A 39 -10.90 -20.88 10.13
C PHE A 39 -12.06 -21.55 9.31
N ASN A 40 -12.10 -21.38 7.96
CA ASN A 40 -12.95 -22.04 6.89
C ASN A 40 -13.97 -21.17 6.09
N ILE A 41 -13.98 -21.23 4.73
CA ILE A 41 -14.35 -20.15 3.75
C ILE A 41 -15.71 -20.28 2.99
N ASN A 42 -16.55 -19.21 2.88
CA ASN A 42 -16.82 -18.34 1.69
C ASN A 42 -18.01 -17.33 1.83
N LYS A 43 -18.20 -16.43 0.82
CA LYS A 43 -19.37 -15.54 0.46
C LYS A 43 -19.54 -14.19 1.20
N GLU A 44 -20.23 -13.12 0.70
CA GLU A 44 -20.57 -12.47 -0.63
C GLU A 44 -21.55 -11.26 -0.34
N ILE A 45 -21.90 -10.24 -1.16
CA ILE A 45 -21.35 -9.51 -2.34
C ILE A 45 -22.10 -8.14 -2.53
N SER A 46 -21.50 -7.06 -3.08
CA SER A 46 -22.21 -5.77 -3.38
C SER A 46 -21.51 -4.82 -4.41
N ASN A 47 -22.22 -3.75 -4.87
CA ASN A 47 -21.70 -2.58 -5.64
C ASN A 47 -22.77 -1.49 -6.01
N GLN A 48 -22.46 -0.17 -5.94
CA GLN A 48 -23.18 0.97 -6.59
C GLN A 48 -22.23 1.98 -7.30
N LYS A 49 -22.74 3.08 -7.91
CA LYS A 49 -22.10 3.89 -8.99
C LYS A 49 -21.18 5.06 -8.54
N ALA A 50 -20.42 5.63 -9.50
CA ALA A 50 -19.56 6.82 -9.35
C ALA A 50 -19.53 7.72 -10.63
N GLU A 51 -19.03 8.95 -10.51
CA GLU A 51 -19.08 10.02 -11.54
C GLU A 51 -17.72 10.41 -12.18
N SER A 52 -17.78 11.36 -13.12
CA SER A 52 -16.88 11.61 -14.27
C SER A 52 -15.39 11.93 -14.00
N LEU A 53 -14.61 11.99 -15.07
CA LEU A 53 -13.14 12.01 -15.08
C LEU A 53 -12.58 13.36 -15.53
N VAL A 54 -11.66 13.92 -14.74
CA VAL A 54 -10.64 14.87 -15.21
C VAL A 54 -9.36 14.07 -15.47
N GLU A 55 -8.65 14.35 -16.56
CA GLU A 55 -7.36 13.70 -16.81
C GLU A 55 -6.29 14.20 -15.85
N SER A 56 -5.51 13.26 -15.32
CA SER A 56 -4.38 13.53 -14.43
C SER A 56 -3.09 13.06 -15.08
N TYR A 57 -1.95 13.64 -14.70
CA TYR A 57 -0.62 13.25 -15.17
C TYR A 57 -0.35 11.74 -15.00
N SER A 58 0.31 11.15 -15.99
CA SER A 58 0.78 9.76 -16.00
C SER A 58 2.31 9.75 -16.22
N PRO A 59 3.08 8.82 -15.62
CA PRO A 59 4.50 8.69 -15.90
C PRO A 59 4.82 8.52 -17.38
N THR A 60 6.02 8.96 -17.78
CA THR A 60 6.46 8.89 -19.18
C THR A 60 6.50 7.45 -19.70
N ILE A 61 6.94 6.51 -18.87
CA ILE A 61 6.94 5.06 -19.15
C ILE A 61 5.56 4.54 -19.56
N ASN A 62 4.46 5.09 -19.05
CA ASN A 62 3.10 4.63 -19.38
C ASN A 62 2.72 4.81 -20.86
N LYS A 63 3.47 5.59 -21.65
CA LYS A 63 3.30 5.69 -23.10
C LYS A 63 3.70 4.42 -23.86
N GLU A 64 4.52 3.58 -23.24
CA GLU A 64 5.11 2.37 -23.83
C GLU A 64 4.49 1.08 -23.26
N LEU A 65 3.50 1.23 -22.37
CA LEU A 65 2.82 0.12 -21.70
C LEU A 65 1.50 -0.25 -22.39
N VAL A 66 0.95 -1.38 -21.97
CA VAL A 66 -0.43 -1.73 -22.27
C VAL A 66 -1.39 -0.71 -21.63
N LEU A 67 -2.00 0.14 -22.47
CA LEU A 67 -2.85 1.25 -22.02
C LEU A 67 -4.04 0.78 -21.16
N LEU A 68 -4.33 1.52 -20.09
CA LEU A 68 -5.49 1.30 -19.24
C LEU A 68 -6.80 1.67 -19.96
N GLN A 69 -7.75 0.75 -19.93
CA GLN A 69 -9.05 0.82 -20.60
C GLN A 69 -10.18 0.66 -19.59
N SER A 70 -11.32 1.32 -19.85
CA SER A 70 -12.55 1.21 -19.05
C SER A 70 -13.34 -0.07 -19.39
N VAL A 71 -12.66 -1.20 -19.52
CA VAL A 71 -13.26 -2.53 -19.75
C VAL A 71 -13.19 -3.38 -18.49
N LYS A 72 -14.15 -4.30 -18.31
CA LYS A 72 -14.20 -5.22 -17.17
C LYS A 72 -13.02 -6.18 -17.22
N ARG A 73 -12.25 -6.28 -16.13
CA ARG A 73 -11.17 -7.28 -15.99
C ARG A 73 -11.75 -8.69 -15.98
N GLU A 74 -11.18 -9.55 -16.80
CA GLU A 74 -11.46 -10.98 -16.81
C GLU A 74 -10.81 -11.62 -15.57
N GLN A 75 -11.53 -12.54 -14.93
CA GLN A 75 -11.06 -13.15 -13.69
C GLN A 75 -9.93 -14.13 -13.99
N VAL A 76 -8.81 -14.02 -13.28
CA VAL A 76 -7.77 -15.06 -13.32
C VAL A 76 -8.27 -16.27 -12.52
N PHE A 77 -8.30 -17.44 -13.15
CA PHE A 77 -8.72 -18.67 -12.50
C PHE A 77 -7.53 -19.39 -11.85
N ASN A 78 -7.83 -20.32 -10.94
CA ASN A 78 -6.83 -21.16 -10.29
C ASN A 78 -6.48 -22.36 -11.16
N CYS A 79 -5.21 -22.75 -11.08
CA CYS A 79 -4.71 -24.04 -11.49
C CYS A 79 -4.05 -24.73 -10.29
N ASN A 80 -2.91 -24.22 -9.83
CA ASN A 80 -2.12 -24.79 -8.74
C ASN A 80 -1.74 -23.77 -7.64
N ASN A 81 -2.58 -22.75 -7.39
CA ASN A 81 -2.28 -21.65 -6.45
C ASN A 81 -1.82 -22.17 -5.08
N GLU A 82 -2.45 -23.21 -4.56
CA GLU A 82 -2.15 -23.77 -3.23
C GLU A 82 -0.76 -24.43 -3.18
N GLU A 83 -0.28 -25.00 -4.29
CA GLU A 83 1.10 -25.50 -4.40
C GLU A 83 2.10 -24.37 -4.64
N ALA A 84 1.73 -23.40 -5.49
CA ALA A 84 2.57 -22.26 -5.85
C ALA A 84 2.82 -21.32 -4.67
N PHE A 85 1.79 -21.02 -3.87
CA PHE A 85 1.91 -20.28 -2.61
C PHE A 85 2.46 -21.15 -1.44
N LEU A 86 2.80 -22.41 -1.69
CA LEU A 86 3.65 -23.23 -0.80
C LEU A 86 5.05 -23.48 -1.39
N LEU A 87 5.41 -22.81 -2.49
CA LEU A 87 6.66 -22.97 -3.24
C LEU A 87 6.95 -24.42 -3.72
N LYS A 88 5.91 -25.25 -3.84
CA LYS A 88 6.00 -26.66 -4.28
C LYS A 88 6.03 -26.80 -5.81
N ALA A 89 5.45 -25.85 -6.53
CA ALA A 89 5.38 -25.83 -7.99
C ALA A 89 5.40 -24.39 -8.54
N PRO A 90 5.91 -24.13 -9.77
CA PRO A 90 5.78 -22.83 -10.42
C PRO A 90 4.30 -22.48 -10.68
N LEU A 91 3.96 -21.19 -10.64
CA LEU A 91 2.58 -20.73 -10.80
C LEU A 91 2.02 -21.03 -12.21
N GLN A 92 0.81 -21.58 -12.25
CA GLN A 92 0.01 -21.72 -13.45
C GLN A 92 -1.22 -20.79 -13.45
N ILE A 93 -1.57 -20.29 -14.62
CA ILE A 93 -2.63 -19.33 -14.87
C ILE A 93 -3.81 -20.04 -15.55
N GLY A 94 -4.98 -20.00 -14.90
CA GLY A 94 -6.22 -20.54 -15.46
C GLY A 94 -6.88 -19.56 -16.42
N ILE A 95 -7.01 -19.97 -17.68
CA ILE A 95 -7.66 -19.22 -18.76
C ILE A 95 -8.95 -19.96 -19.15
N PRO A 96 -10.13 -19.30 -19.26
CA PRO A 96 -11.37 -19.94 -19.67
C PRO A 96 -11.27 -20.64 -21.02
N GLY A 97 -11.74 -21.90 -21.07
CA GLY A 97 -11.87 -22.67 -22.31
C GLY A 97 -13.04 -22.17 -23.18
N TYR A 98 -12.97 -22.46 -24.49
CA TYR A 98 -14.00 -22.00 -25.45
C TYR A 98 -15.36 -22.72 -25.29
N ILE A 99 -15.38 -23.91 -24.67
CA ILE A 99 -16.58 -24.75 -24.54
C ILE A 99 -16.92 -24.99 -23.06
N TYR A 100 -16.01 -25.60 -22.30
CA TYR A 100 -16.12 -25.79 -20.84
C TYR A 100 -14.74 -25.76 -20.17
N GLY A 101 -14.73 -25.49 -18.86
CA GLY A 101 -13.52 -25.56 -18.01
C GLY A 101 -12.57 -24.37 -18.16
N ASN A 102 -11.41 -24.49 -17.51
CA ASN A 102 -10.27 -23.60 -17.69
C ASN A 102 -9.07 -24.42 -18.16
N ASN A 103 -8.33 -23.90 -19.13
CA ASN A 103 -7.02 -24.43 -19.51
C ASN A 103 -5.94 -23.82 -18.60
N CYS A 104 -5.00 -24.65 -18.17
CA CYS A 104 -3.92 -24.26 -17.27
C CYS A 104 -2.59 -24.12 -18.02
N TYR A 105 -1.98 -22.95 -17.93
CA TYR A 105 -0.72 -22.63 -18.60
C TYR A 105 0.33 -22.11 -17.60
N PRO A 106 1.62 -22.44 -17.74
CA PRO A 106 2.69 -21.80 -16.98
C PRO A 106 2.64 -20.27 -17.09
N TYR A 107 2.92 -19.53 -16.01
CA TYR A 107 2.79 -18.06 -16.00
C TYR A 107 3.62 -17.33 -17.09
N ASN A 108 4.73 -17.95 -17.51
CA ASN A 108 5.66 -17.44 -18.52
C ASN A 108 5.32 -17.87 -19.97
N SER A 109 4.23 -18.62 -20.17
CA SER A 109 3.72 -18.96 -21.51
C SER A 109 3.15 -17.74 -22.25
N GLN A 110 3.12 -17.80 -23.58
CA GLN A 110 2.59 -16.71 -24.40
C GLN A 110 1.09 -16.50 -24.16
N GLU A 111 0.35 -17.56 -23.89
CA GLU A 111 -1.07 -17.58 -23.55
C GLU A 111 -1.32 -16.88 -22.20
N ALA A 112 -0.59 -17.27 -21.15
CA ALA A 112 -0.69 -16.67 -19.83
C ALA A 112 -0.31 -15.19 -19.86
N GLN A 113 0.81 -14.83 -20.50
CA GLN A 113 1.24 -13.44 -20.63
C GLN A 113 0.20 -12.61 -21.40
N LYS A 114 -0.32 -13.10 -22.53
CA LYS A 114 -1.36 -12.41 -23.31
C LYS A 114 -2.65 -12.20 -22.50
N TYR A 115 -3.04 -13.19 -21.69
CA TYR A 115 -4.22 -13.09 -20.82
C TYR A 115 -4.00 -12.11 -19.67
N LEU A 116 -2.88 -12.20 -18.96
CA LEU A 116 -2.53 -11.29 -17.86
C LEU A 116 -2.34 -9.85 -18.35
N LEU A 117 -1.73 -9.62 -19.53
CA LEU A 117 -1.64 -8.28 -20.13
C LEU A 117 -2.99 -7.72 -20.55
N LYS A 118 -3.94 -8.55 -21.00
CA LYS A 118 -5.34 -8.15 -21.24
C LYS A 118 -6.04 -7.80 -19.92
N GLY A 119 -5.82 -8.57 -18.86
CA GLY A 119 -6.28 -8.26 -17.51
C GLY A 119 -5.71 -6.95 -16.97
N LEU A 120 -4.42 -6.69 -17.19
CA LEU A 120 -3.72 -5.47 -16.76
C LEU A 120 -4.26 -4.22 -17.48
N ARG A 121 -4.62 -4.30 -18.77
CA ARG A 121 -5.32 -3.22 -19.49
C ARG A 121 -6.66 -2.88 -18.86
N ALA A 122 -7.35 -3.86 -18.29
CA ALA A 122 -8.72 -3.73 -17.80
C ALA A 122 -8.81 -3.12 -16.39
N ASN A 123 -10.00 -2.66 -16.00
CA ASN A 123 -10.30 -2.00 -14.71
C ASN A 123 -9.41 -0.79 -14.40
N LYS A 124 -9.57 0.31 -15.16
CA LYS A 124 -9.19 1.67 -14.71
C LYS A 124 -9.78 2.00 -13.32
N HIS A 125 -11.00 1.53 -13.07
CA HIS A 125 -11.73 1.62 -11.80
C HIS A 125 -11.85 0.24 -11.15
N VAL A 126 -11.79 0.18 -9.82
CA VAL A 126 -12.07 -1.02 -8.99
C VAL A 126 -13.31 -0.79 -8.11
N ASN A 127 -13.72 -1.79 -7.35
CA ASN A 127 -14.71 -1.61 -6.29
C ASN A 127 -14.04 -1.83 -4.92
N PRO A 128 -13.87 -0.80 -4.07
CA PRO A 128 -13.31 -0.91 -2.73
C PRO A 128 -13.96 -2.00 -1.87
N ASP A 129 -15.28 -2.21 -1.99
CA ASP A 129 -16.04 -3.21 -1.22
C ASP A 129 -15.70 -4.66 -1.61
N LYS A 130 -14.94 -4.86 -2.70
CA LYS A 130 -14.40 -6.15 -3.17
C LYS A 130 -12.89 -6.29 -2.92
N ILE A 131 -12.21 -5.24 -2.45
CA ILE A 131 -10.77 -5.30 -2.23
C ILE A 131 -10.50 -6.08 -0.95
N ILE A 132 -9.71 -7.14 -1.10
CA ILE A 132 -9.27 -8.01 -0.02
C ILE A 132 -7.75 -7.89 0.07
N PRO A 133 -7.19 -7.11 1.00
CA PRO A 133 -5.74 -6.98 1.17
C PRO A 133 -5.13 -8.30 1.68
N PRO A 134 -3.80 -8.49 1.57
CA PRO A 134 -3.15 -9.71 2.04
C PRO A 134 -3.20 -9.85 3.57
N ILE A 135 -3.05 -11.09 4.04
CA ILE A 135 -3.04 -11.46 5.47
C ILE A 135 -1.77 -10.93 6.15
N GLN A 136 -1.89 -10.45 7.39
CA GLN A 136 -0.74 -10.22 8.26
C GLN A 136 -0.29 -11.54 8.90
N ALA A 137 0.98 -11.90 8.69
CA ALA A 137 1.67 -12.98 9.39
C ALA A 137 3.17 -12.65 9.47
N LEU A 138 3.92 -13.19 10.45
CA LEU A 138 5.39 -13.18 10.46
C LEU A 138 6.05 -11.83 10.10
N GLY A 139 5.72 -10.77 10.84
CA GLY A 139 6.29 -9.41 10.68
C GLY A 139 5.88 -8.62 9.42
N ASN A 140 5.23 -9.23 8.42
CA ASN A 140 5.00 -8.70 7.06
C ASN A 140 4.16 -7.41 6.91
N CYS A 141 3.74 -6.74 7.99
CA CYS A 141 2.88 -5.55 7.94
C CYS A 141 3.47 -4.41 7.07
N TRP A 142 4.80 -4.31 7.00
CA TRP A 142 5.49 -3.40 6.11
C TRP A 142 5.29 -3.79 4.62
N PHE A 143 5.37 -5.07 4.26
CA PHE A 143 5.12 -5.50 2.90
C PHE A 143 3.65 -5.32 2.49
N ASN A 144 2.70 -5.60 3.40
CA ASN A 144 1.28 -5.39 3.12
C ASN A 144 0.93 -3.90 2.94
N THR A 145 1.53 -3.02 3.74
CA THR A 145 1.36 -1.56 3.56
C THR A 145 2.07 -1.04 2.30
N MET A 146 3.21 -1.62 1.89
CA MET A 146 3.77 -1.40 0.55
C MET A 146 2.77 -1.81 -0.54
N PHE A 147 2.24 -3.02 -0.46
CA PHE A 147 1.36 -3.62 -1.46
C PHE A 147 0.13 -2.76 -1.74
N VAL A 148 -0.59 -2.28 -0.70
CA VAL A 148 -1.74 -1.39 -0.93
C VAL A 148 -1.33 0.00 -1.40
N THR A 149 -0.19 0.52 -0.92
CA THR A 149 0.35 1.83 -1.31
C THR A 149 0.70 1.86 -2.80
N LEU A 150 1.33 0.80 -3.34
CA LEU A 150 1.79 0.74 -4.73
C LEU A 150 0.74 0.18 -5.70
N PHE A 151 -0.12 -0.75 -5.27
CA PHE A 151 -0.97 -1.54 -6.19
C PHE A 151 -2.48 -1.44 -5.93
N VAL A 152 -2.93 -0.72 -4.90
CA VAL A 152 -4.35 -0.50 -4.59
C VAL A 152 -4.75 0.98 -4.68
N SER A 153 -3.90 1.88 -4.20
CA SER A 153 -4.13 3.33 -4.28
C SER A 153 -4.32 3.84 -5.72
N ASP A 154 -5.10 4.91 -5.90
CA ASP A 154 -5.46 5.43 -7.23
C ASP A 154 -4.26 5.87 -8.05
N LYS A 155 -3.30 6.58 -7.44
CA LYS A 155 -2.07 6.95 -8.14
C LYS A 155 -1.00 5.87 -8.09
N GLY A 156 -0.98 5.02 -7.06
CA GLY A 156 -0.11 3.83 -7.05
C GLY A 156 -0.39 2.91 -8.23
N ARG A 157 -1.64 2.43 -8.38
CA ARG A 157 -2.10 1.60 -9.51
C ARG A 157 -1.67 2.16 -10.86
N LYS A 158 -1.74 3.48 -11.01
CA LYS A 158 -1.41 4.21 -12.24
C LYS A 158 0.10 4.34 -12.48
N PHE A 159 0.90 4.57 -11.43
CA PHE A 159 2.33 4.85 -11.55
C PHE A 159 3.19 3.59 -11.54
N PHE A 160 2.78 2.55 -10.80
CA PHE A 160 3.47 1.24 -10.77
C PHE A 160 2.90 0.24 -11.78
N HIS A 161 2.06 0.71 -12.72
CA HIS A 161 1.56 -0.07 -13.87
C HIS A 161 2.70 -0.69 -14.70
N PHE A 162 3.80 0.04 -14.87
CA PHE A 162 5.01 -0.47 -15.55
C PHE A 162 5.62 -1.68 -14.83
N PHE A 163 5.62 -1.66 -13.50
CA PHE A 163 6.19 -2.72 -12.67
C PHE A 163 5.32 -3.97 -12.75
N ARG A 164 3.98 -3.83 -12.77
CA ARG A 164 3.06 -4.94 -13.07
C ARG A 164 3.27 -5.54 -14.46
N GLN A 165 3.48 -4.71 -15.49
CA GLN A 165 3.79 -5.23 -16.83
C GLN A 165 5.12 -5.99 -16.83
N LEU A 166 6.16 -5.46 -16.18
CA LEU A 166 7.47 -6.11 -16.01
C LEU A 166 7.37 -7.47 -15.29
N MET A 167 6.52 -7.59 -14.26
CA MET A 167 6.24 -8.87 -13.58
C MET A 167 5.63 -9.91 -14.54
N ILE A 168 4.72 -9.50 -15.42
CA ILE A 168 4.03 -10.40 -16.37
C ILE A 168 4.97 -10.79 -17.52
N GLU A 169 5.62 -9.81 -18.16
CA GLU A 169 6.47 -10.04 -19.34
C GLU A 169 7.82 -10.69 -18.99
N GLY A 170 8.23 -10.67 -17.72
CA GLY A 170 9.50 -11.23 -17.27
C GLY A 170 10.74 -10.46 -17.75
N LYS A 171 10.55 -9.23 -18.24
CA LYS A 171 11.60 -8.40 -18.86
C LYS A 171 11.35 -6.91 -18.62
N GLN A 172 12.41 -6.13 -18.75
CA GLN A 172 12.36 -4.66 -18.71
C GLN A 172 12.08 -4.08 -20.09
N LYS A 173 11.74 -2.77 -20.13
CA LYS A 173 11.57 -1.97 -21.37
C LYS A 173 12.69 -2.17 -22.39
N ASN A 174 13.94 -2.15 -21.94
CA ASN A 174 15.13 -2.37 -22.77
C ASN A 174 15.38 -3.85 -23.15
N GLN A 175 14.35 -4.71 -23.03
CA GLN A 175 14.35 -6.16 -23.25
C GLN A 175 15.31 -6.99 -22.36
N LYS A 176 16.00 -6.37 -21.39
CA LYS A 176 16.78 -7.08 -20.36
C LYS A 176 15.84 -7.99 -19.57
N GLN A 177 16.11 -9.29 -19.60
CA GLN A 177 15.36 -10.30 -18.85
C GLN A 177 15.50 -10.11 -17.34
N ILE A 178 14.46 -10.48 -16.60
CA ILE A 178 14.47 -10.62 -15.14
C ILE A 178 15.00 -12.03 -14.81
N PRO A 179 15.87 -12.21 -13.80
CA PRO A 179 16.37 -13.53 -13.40
C PRO A 179 15.24 -14.53 -13.08
N GLU A 180 15.38 -15.80 -13.47
CA GLU A 180 14.28 -16.79 -13.45
C GLU A 180 13.59 -16.90 -12.07
N ARG A 181 14.37 -17.14 -11.00
CA ARG A 181 13.84 -17.23 -9.63
C ARG A 181 13.10 -15.97 -9.17
N LEU A 182 13.48 -14.80 -9.70
CA LEU A 182 12.83 -13.53 -9.37
C LEU A 182 11.53 -13.33 -10.20
N LYS A 183 11.46 -13.89 -11.41
CA LYS A 183 10.20 -13.95 -12.18
C LYS A 183 9.14 -14.78 -11.47
N ASP A 184 9.52 -15.88 -10.81
CA ASP A 184 8.56 -16.70 -10.04
C ASP A 184 7.91 -15.89 -8.90
N GLY A 185 8.72 -15.20 -8.09
CA GLY A 185 8.23 -14.31 -7.03
C GLY A 185 7.42 -13.12 -7.56
N PHE A 186 7.79 -12.58 -8.72
CA PHE A 186 7.03 -11.54 -9.42
C PHE A 186 5.70 -12.05 -9.99
N ALA A 187 5.63 -13.31 -10.42
CA ALA A 187 4.39 -13.95 -10.87
C ALA A 187 3.41 -14.14 -9.70
N LEU A 188 3.88 -14.63 -8.54
CA LEU A 188 3.08 -14.67 -7.31
C LEU A 188 2.61 -13.28 -6.90
N LEU A 189 3.48 -12.26 -6.93
CA LEU A 189 3.12 -10.88 -6.60
C LEU A 189 2.08 -10.30 -7.56
N ASN A 190 2.22 -10.53 -8.87
CA ASN A 190 1.24 -10.05 -9.84
C ASN A 190 -0.12 -10.76 -9.69
N TYR A 191 -0.12 -12.08 -9.46
CA TYR A 191 -1.34 -12.83 -9.17
C TYR A 191 -2.01 -12.33 -7.89
N ALA A 192 -1.20 -12.04 -6.85
CA ALA A 192 -1.68 -11.48 -5.60
C ALA A 192 -2.40 -10.14 -5.80
N ILE A 193 -1.84 -9.24 -6.61
CA ILE A 193 -2.47 -7.96 -6.94
C ILE A 193 -3.83 -8.16 -7.64
N ASP A 194 -3.93 -9.05 -8.62
CA ASP A 194 -5.22 -9.27 -9.31
C ASP A 194 -6.25 -9.99 -8.43
N ALA A 195 -5.85 -10.97 -7.62
CA ALA A 195 -6.74 -11.65 -6.68
C ALA A 195 -7.28 -10.69 -5.60
N CYS A 196 -6.44 -9.79 -5.09
CA CYS A 196 -6.80 -8.71 -4.16
C CYS A 196 -7.82 -7.73 -4.77
N LEU A 197 -7.51 -7.18 -5.95
CA LEU A 197 -8.33 -6.13 -6.60
C LEU A 197 -9.67 -6.64 -7.16
N SER A 198 -9.79 -7.95 -7.42
CA SER A 198 -11.02 -8.57 -7.94
C SER A 198 -11.88 -9.26 -6.88
N GLY A 199 -11.34 -9.47 -5.67
CA GLY A 199 -12.08 -10.05 -4.55
C GLY A 199 -12.25 -11.57 -4.61
N THR A 200 -11.33 -12.31 -5.23
CA THR A 200 -11.43 -13.78 -5.35
C THR A 200 -11.26 -14.49 -4.01
N LYS A 201 -11.72 -15.75 -3.92
CA LYS A 201 -11.51 -16.59 -2.73
C LYS A 201 -10.03 -16.74 -2.31
N TYR A 202 -9.09 -16.57 -3.23
CA TYR A 202 -7.64 -16.70 -2.96
C TYR A 202 -7.06 -15.53 -2.16
N ALA A 203 -7.71 -14.37 -2.16
CA ALA A 203 -7.26 -13.25 -1.33
C ALA A 203 -7.48 -13.49 0.17
N TYR A 204 -8.44 -14.34 0.55
CA TYR A 204 -8.65 -14.78 1.94
C TYR A 204 -7.61 -15.76 2.48
N ILE A 205 -6.67 -16.24 1.65
CA ILE A 205 -5.56 -17.14 2.05
C ILE A 205 -4.18 -16.60 1.66
N MET A 206 -4.10 -15.30 1.32
CA MET A 206 -2.93 -14.70 0.72
C MET A 206 -1.90 -14.25 1.76
N ASN A 207 -0.89 -15.09 2.00
CA ASN A 207 0.25 -14.76 2.85
C ASN A 207 1.42 -14.20 2.01
N THR A 208 1.77 -12.93 2.20
CA THR A 208 2.87 -12.26 1.47
C THR A 208 4.26 -12.74 1.87
N ASN A 209 4.43 -13.45 3.00
CA ASN A 209 5.72 -14.02 3.39
C ASN A 209 6.30 -14.97 2.34
N VAL A 210 5.43 -15.66 1.59
CA VAL A 210 5.83 -16.51 0.46
C VAL A 210 6.53 -15.70 -0.64
N ILE A 211 5.96 -14.53 -0.96
CA ILE A 211 6.48 -13.60 -1.96
C ILE A 211 7.78 -12.94 -1.45
N ILE A 212 7.80 -12.53 -0.17
CA ILE A 212 9.00 -11.99 0.49
C ILE A 212 10.14 -13.01 0.39
N LYS A 213 9.91 -14.25 0.82
CA LYS A 213 10.90 -15.32 0.83
C LYS A 213 11.44 -15.61 -0.56
N GLN A 214 10.56 -15.77 -1.55
CA GLN A 214 10.97 -16.09 -2.91
C GLN A 214 11.75 -14.94 -3.58
N ILE A 215 11.42 -13.68 -3.28
CA ILE A 215 12.23 -12.52 -3.75
C ILE A 215 13.58 -12.47 -3.02
N PHE A 216 13.63 -12.74 -1.72
CA PHE A 216 14.87 -12.75 -0.94
C PHE A 216 15.84 -13.86 -1.39
N ASP A 217 15.34 -15.06 -1.62
CA ASP A 217 16.13 -16.22 -2.08
C ASP A 217 16.53 -16.12 -3.57
N ALA A 218 15.84 -15.27 -4.34
CA ALA A 218 16.19 -14.98 -5.73
C ALA A 218 17.27 -13.90 -5.90
N ILE A 219 17.53 -13.08 -4.88
CA ILE A 219 18.49 -11.97 -4.93
C ILE A 219 19.82 -12.41 -4.25
N PRO A 220 20.99 -12.27 -4.92
CA PRO A 220 22.28 -12.72 -4.38
C PRO A 220 22.69 -12.04 -3.06
N ASP A 221 23.37 -12.78 -2.18
CA ASP A 221 23.77 -12.31 -0.85
C ASP A 221 24.81 -11.15 -0.90
N GLU A 222 25.64 -11.09 -1.94
CA GLU A 222 26.53 -9.94 -2.20
C GLU A 222 25.72 -8.64 -2.42
N TYR A 223 24.54 -8.74 -3.04
CA TYR A 223 23.65 -7.59 -3.16
C TYR A 223 22.94 -7.28 -1.83
N LYS A 224 22.41 -8.29 -1.14
CA LYS A 224 21.64 -8.10 0.12
C LYS A 224 22.49 -7.56 1.27
N SER A 225 23.76 -7.96 1.36
CA SER A 225 24.73 -7.41 2.32
C SER A 225 25.06 -5.93 2.06
N ARG A 226 25.02 -5.49 0.80
CA ARG A 226 25.23 -4.08 0.39
C ARG A 226 23.95 -3.24 0.46
N PHE A 227 22.78 -3.87 0.25
CA PHE A 227 21.46 -3.25 0.21
C PHE A 227 20.50 -3.96 1.17
N THR A 228 20.72 -3.76 2.46
CA THR A 228 20.10 -4.45 3.60
C THR A 228 18.60 -4.24 3.80
N TYR A 229 17.93 -3.58 2.85
CA TYR A 229 16.47 -3.42 2.80
C TYR A 229 15.76 -4.48 1.94
N ILE A 230 16.49 -5.35 1.23
CA ILE A 230 15.94 -6.63 0.77
C ILE A 230 15.88 -7.54 1.99
N LYS A 231 14.65 -7.81 2.46
CA LYS A 231 14.35 -8.49 3.72
C LYS A 231 13.76 -9.88 3.49
N ASP A 232 14.11 -10.81 4.37
CA ASP A 232 13.46 -12.12 4.48
C ASP A 232 12.17 -12.03 5.34
N ILE A 233 11.51 -13.16 5.55
CA ILE A 233 10.37 -13.30 6.48
C ILE A 233 10.78 -13.00 7.93
N ASP A 234 9.82 -12.58 8.76
CA ASP A 234 10.01 -12.11 10.15
C ASP A 234 10.96 -10.89 10.34
N GLU A 235 11.71 -10.46 9.33
CA GLU A 235 12.55 -9.26 9.41
C GLU A 235 11.73 -7.96 9.37
N ALA A 236 12.11 -7.01 10.23
CA ALA A 236 11.60 -5.64 10.17
C ALA A 236 12.10 -4.91 8.91
N GLY A 237 11.21 -4.69 7.95
CA GLY A 237 11.49 -3.99 6.69
C GLY A 237 10.96 -2.56 6.64
N ASN A 238 11.39 -1.83 5.62
CA ASN A 238 10.85 -0.52 5.27
C ASN A 238 10.18 -0.60 3.88
N PRO A 239 8.88 -0.26 3.75
CA PRO A 239 8.11 -0.42 2.51
C PRO A 239 8.75 0.22 1.27
N VAL A 240 9.18 1.47 1.38
CA VAL A 240 9.74 2.24 0.26
C VAL A 240 11.17 1.79 -0.05
N ARG A 241 11.99 1.56 0.98
CA ARG A 241 13.41 1.19 0.82
C ARG A 241 13.57 -0.24 0.27
N TYR A 242 12.66 -1.16 0.58
CA TYR A 242 12.58 -2.48 -0.08
C TYR A 242 12.31 -2.32 -1.58
N TYR A 243 11.24 -1.59 -1.95
CA TYR A 243 10.91 -1.33 -3.36
C TYR A 243 12.06 -0.66 -4.13
N LEU A 244 12.66 0.38 -3.56
CA LEU A 244 13.80 1.07 -4.19
C LEU A 244 15.03 0.17 -4.34
N SER A 245 15.30 -0.70 -3.35
CA SER A 245 16.41 -1.67 -3.44
C SER A 245 16.13 -2.76 -4.48
N LEU A 246 14.87 -3.16 -4.68
CA LEU A 246 14.46 -4.12 -5.70
C LEU A 246 14.58 -3.52 -7.12
N ILE A 247 14.13 -2.27 -7.31
CA ILE A 247 14.29 -1.54 -8.59
C ILE A 247 15.77 -1.27 -8.91
N ASN A 248 16.58 -0.94 -7.89
CA ASN A 248 18.03 -0.76 -8.04
C ASN A 248 18.73 -2.08 -8.43
N TYR A 249 18.31 -3.23 -7.90
CA TYR A 249 18.84 -4.55 -8.27
C TYR A 249 18.62 -4.84 -9.77
N LEU A 250 17.45 -4.49 -10.30
CA LEU A 250 17.14 -4.60 -11.73
C LEU A 250 17.97 -3.62 -12.59
N ASN A 251 18.52 -2.56 -11.98
CA ASN A 251 19.02 -1.33 -12.62
C ASN A 251 17.95 -0.67 -13.50
N ASN A 252 16.70 -0.66 -13.02
CA ASN A 252 15.61 0.03 -13.71
C ASN A 252 15.52 1.49 -13.27
N LYS A 253 15.28 2.40 -14.21
CA LYS A 253 15.20 3.86 -13.98
C LYS A 253 13.98 4.51 -14.67
N ASP A 254 13.03 3.70 -15.12
CA ASP A 254 11.88 4.16 -15.91
C ASP A 254 10.91 5.02 -15.08
N LEU A 255 10.84 4.78 -13.77
CA LEU A 255 10.08 5.59 -12.82
C LEU A 255 11.02 6.34 -11.86
N GLN A 256 11.32 7.59 -12.20
CA GLN A 256 12.06 8.51 -11.31
C GLN A 256 11.28 8.78 -10.01
N VAL A 257 11.87 8.40 -8.87
CA VAL A 257 11.37 8.65 -7.51
C VAL A 257 12.38 9.49 -6.74
N LEU A 258 11.95 10.61 -6.19
CA LEU A 258 12.71 11.38 -5.20
C LEU A 258 12.30 10.90 -3.81
N PHE A 259 13.25 10.46 -2.99
CA PHE A 259 13.01 10.04 -1.61
C PHE A 259 13.80 10.93 -0.66
N LEU A 260 13.10 11.83 0.04
CA LEU A 260 13.71 12.73 1.02
C LEU A 260 13.56 12.11 2.42
N THR A 261 14.70 11.79 3.02
CA THR A 261 14.81 11.21 4.36
C THR A 261 14.96 12.31 5.41
N THR A 262 14.46 12.07 6.63
CA THR A 262 14.59 13.02 7.76
C THR A 262 14.03 14.40 7.40
N CYS A 263 12.76 14.39 6.96
CA CYS A 263 11.98 15.58 6.70
C CYS A 263 11.63 16.30 8.01
N ASP A 264 11.70 17.63 7.96
CA ASP A 264 11.37 18.58 9.02
C ASP A 264 10.51 19.70 8.41
N GLU A 265 10.23 20.77 9.15
CA GLU A 265 9.57 21.99 8.65
C GLU A 265 10.23 22.59 7.38
N LYS A 266 11.48 22.22 7.03
CA LYS A 266 12.20 22.69 5.84
C LYS A 266 12.10 21.72 4.65
N TRP A 267 11.19 20.73 4.69
CA TRP A 267 11.03 19.72 3.63
C TRP A 267 10.86 20.33 2.22
N GLN A 268 10.14 21.45 2.08
CA GLN A 268 9.94 22.11 0.78
C GLN A 268 11.25 22.64 0.17
N SER A 269 12.08 23.34 0.95
CA SER A 269 13.35 23.87 0.46
C SER A 269 14.38 22.75 0.24
N LYS A 270 14.35 21.68 1.03
CA LYS A 270 15.13 20.46 0.79
C LYS A 270 14.79 19.81 -0.57
N ILE A 271 13.52 19.68 -0.94
CA ILE A 271 13.10 19.19 -2.28
C ILE A 271 13.68 20.09 -3.38
N ILE A 272 13.48 21.41 -3.25
CA ILE A 272 13.93 22.39 -4.27
C ILE A 272 15.45 22.34 -4.42
N GLN A 273 16.20 22.25 -3.33
CA GLN A 273 17.65 22.09 -3.34
C GLN A 273 18.09 20.79 -4.03
N GLN A 274 17.46 19.65 -3.72
CA GLN A 274 17.81 18.37 -4.37
C GLN A 274 17.50 18.37 -5.87
N VAL A 275 16.34 18.90 -6.29
CA VAL A 275 15.94 18.92 -7.70
C VAL A 275 16.69 19.99 -8.52
N ASN A 276 17.17 21.06 -7.90
CA ASN A 276 18.06 22.04 -8.56
C ASN A 276 19.54 21.60 -8.56
N ALA A 277 19.93 20.67 -7.68
CA ALA A 277 21.28 20.08 -7.66
C ALA A 277 21.41 18.87 -8.59
N ASP A 278 20.32 18.14 -8.84
CA ASP A 278 20.28 17.12 -9.90
C ASP A 278 20.42 17.79 -11.28
N LYS A 279 21.27 17.20 -12.11
CA LYS A 279 21.54 17.65 -13.48
C LYS A 279 20.65 16.94 -14.51
N THR A 280 19.74 16.05 -14.09
CA THR A 280 18.73 15.50 -15.01
C THR A 280 17.71 16.56 -15.41
N THR A 281 17.21 16.47 -16.65
CA THR A 281 16.25 17.44 -17.23
C THR A 281 14.79 17.14 -16.88
N HIS A 282 14.53 16.31 -15.86
CA HIS A 282 13.22 15.71 -15.63
C HIS A 282 12.81 15.78 -14.16
N LEU A 283 11.69 16.44 -13.88
CA LEU A 283 11.09 16.48 -12.56
C LEU A 283 10.54 15.09 -12.18
N PRO A 284 10.75 14.63 -10.93
CA PRO A 284 10.42 13.27 -10.50
C PRO A 284 8.93 12.95 -10.69
N HIS A 285 8.62 11.68 -10.91
CA HIS A 285 7.25 11.20 -11.00
C HIS A 285 6.60 11.16 -9.61
N ILE A 286 7.35 10.68 -8.62
CA ILE A 286 6.92 10.51 -7.24
C ILE A 286 7.92 11.21 -6.33
N ILE A 287 7.41 11.93 -5.33
CA ILE A 287 8.19 12.48 -4.21
C ILE A 287 7.70 11.79 -2.95
N ILE A 288 8.61 11.15 -2.21
CA ILE A 288 8.31 10.46 -0.95
C ILE A 288 9.03 11.20 0.18
N LEU A 289 8.27 11.60 1.21
CA LEU A 289 8.78 12.35 2.35
C LEU A 289 8.70 11.49 3.62
N GLU A 290 9.86 11.10 4.14
CA GLU A 290 10.01 10.34 5.38
C GLU A 290 10.21 11.29 6.57
N PHE A 291 9.24 11.32 7.48
CA PHE A 291 9.32 12.02 8.77
C PHE A 291 9.43 10.97 9.89
N PHE A 292 10.29 11.20 10.86
CA PHE A 292 10.52 10.28 11.97
C PHE A 292 9.58 10.55 13.13
N ASP A 293 9.55 9.63 14.09
CA ASP A 293 8.88 9.77 15.39
C ASP A 293 9.66 10.72 16.33
N ASP A 294 9.75 11.98 15.92
CA ASP A 294 10.46 13.08 16.61
C ASP A 294 9.58 13.77 17.68
N ASP A 295 10.21 14.26 18.77
CA ASP A 295 9.50 15.02 19.83
C ASP A 295 8.87 16.33 19.33
N ASN A 296 9.47 16.94 18.30
CA ASN A 296 9.00 18.17 17.65
C ASN A 296 8.38 17.83 16.30
N ALA A 297 7.12 17.39 16.31
CA ALA A 297 6.39 16.98 15.12
C ALA A 297 6.31 18.08 14.05
N THR A 298 6.60 17.72 12.79
CA THR A 298 6.39 18.64 11.65
C THR A 298 4.89 18.80 11.34
N THR A 299 4.41 20.04 11.29
CA THR A 299 3.00 20.42 11.18
C THR A 299 2.69 21.31 9.95
N ASN A 300 3.66 21.52 9.06
CA ASN A 300 3.45 22.22 7.78
C ASN A 300 3.32 21.28 6.55
N LYS A 301 2.98 20.01 6.75
CA LYS A 301 2.90 19.01 5.67
C LYS A 301 1.69 19.33 4.77
N ALA A 302 1.90 19.45 3.46
CA ALA A 302 0.85 19.89 2.53
C ALA A 302 0.06 18.72 1.94
N THR A 303 -1.19 18.92 1.53
CA THR A 303 -1.95 17.90 0.76
C THR A 303 -1.65 17.96 -0.74
N SER A 304 -1.18 19.12 -1.23
CA SER A 304 -0.57 19.28 -2.56
C SER A 304 0.36 20.48 -2.57
N PHE A 305 1.35 20.48 -3.48
CA PHE A 305 2.29 21.59 -3.68
C PHE A 305 2.71 21.68 -5.16
N TYR A 306 3.44 22.74 -5.51
CA TYR A 306 4.05 22.91 -6.83
C TYR A 306 5.57 22.87 -6.71
N LEU A 307 6.23 22.27 -7.72
CA LEU A 307 7.68 22.24 -7.87
C LEU A 307 8.00 22.46 -9.34
N ASN A 308 8.71 23.54 -9.65
CA ASN A 308 9.10 23.94 -11.02
C ASN A 308 7.93 23.85 -12.02
N GLY A 309 6.78 24.40 -11.62
CA GLY A 309 5.53 24.42 -12.40
C GLY A 309 4.68 23.13 -12.35
N ALA A 310 5.25 21.97 -11.99
CA ALA A 310 4.50 20.73 -11.86
C ALA A 310 3.78 20.63 -10.51
N LYS A 311 2.50 20.22 -10.51
CA LYS A 311 1.73 19.94 -9.29
C LYS A 311 2.03 18.54 -8.77
N TYR A 312 2.19 18.41 -7.46
CA TYR A 312 2.30 17.15 -6.73
C TYR A 312 1.15 17.05 -5.74
N VAL A 313 0.53 15.87 -5.63
CA VAL A 313 -0.66 15.63 -4.79
C VAL A 313 -0.42 14.41 -3.93
N LEU A 314 -0.75 14.53 -2.63
CA LEU A 314 -0.71 13.45 -1.66
C LEU A 314 -1.80 12.41 -1.96
N ASP A 315 -1.41 11.19 -2.29
CA ASP A 315 -2.34 10.10 -2.58
C ASP A 315 -2.42 9.10 -1.43
N SER A 316 -1.28 8.83 -0.80
CA SER A 316 -1.13 7.81 0.25
C SER A 316 -0.04 8.14 1.28
N CYS A 317 -0.13 7.47 2.42
CA CYS A 317 0.77 7.51 3.55
C CYS A 317 1.01 6.08 4.06
N VAL A 318 2.25 5.75 4.38
CA VAL A 318 2.58 4.61 5.24
C VAL A 318 2.91 5.19 6.62
N ILE A 319 2.30 4.68 7.69
CA ILE A 319 2.51 5.20 9.04
C ILE A 319 2.62 4.07 10.07
N ARG A 320 3.60 4.19 10.97
CA ARG A 320 3.82 3.27 12.09
C ARG A 320 3.04 3.72 13.32
N ASP A 321 2.57 2.76 14.12
CA ASP A 321 1.85 3.03 15.36
C ASP A 321 2.76 3.72 16.40
N THR A 322 2.18 4.37 17.40
CA THR A 322 2.93 5.15 18.40
C THR A 322 3.82 4.31 19.33
N ASN A 323 3.61 2.99 19.39
CA ASN A 323 4.47 2.05 20.11
C ASN A 323 5.57 1.45 19.23
N LYS A 324 5.67 1.88 17.96
CA LYS A 324 6.74 1.57 17.00
C LYS A 324 6.77 0.11 16.50
N GLN A 325 5.66 -0.63 16.62
CA GLN A 325 5.55 -2.06 16.26
C GLN A 325 4.97 -2.26 14.86
N HIS A 326 3.81 -1.66 14.54
CA HIS A 326 3.02 -2.03 13.37
C HIS A 326 2.78 -0.88 12.38
N PHE A 327 2.86 -1.20 11.09
CA PHE A 327 2.51 -0.28 10.01
C PHE A 327 1.02 -0.38 9.65
N SER A 328 0.39 0.77 9.45
CA SER A 328 -0.86 0.93 8.70
C SER A 328 -0.61 1.77 7.44
N SER A 329 -1.53 1.73 6.50
CA SER A 329 -1.50 2.57 5.30
C SER A 329 -2.77 3.39 5.20
N LEU A 330 -2.63 4.64 4.77
CA LEU A 330 -3.73 5.52 4.44
C LEU A 330 -3.59 5.84 2.94
N LEU A 331 -4.69 5.82 2.20
CA LEU A 331 -4.65 5.93 0.75
C LEU A 331 -5.90 6.59 0.19
N THR A 332 -5.86 6.87 -1.11
CA THR A 332 -7.02 7.25 -1.92
C THR A 332 -7.39 6.06 -2.79
N CYS A 333 -8.63 5.62 -2.74
CA CYS A 333 -9.14 4.55 -3.60
C CYS A 333 -10.53 4.92 -4.13
N GLU A 334 -10.68 4.95 -5.46
CA GLU A 334 -11.83 5.47 -6.18
C GLU A 334 -12.26 6.88 -5.70
N LYS A 335 -11.28 7.79 -5.65
CA LYS A 335 -11.36 9.20 -5.20
C LYS A 335 -11.69 9.40 -3.71
N LYS A 336 -11.91 8.33 -2.94
CA LYS A 336 -12.27 8.41 -1.51
C LYS A 336 -11.06 8.14 -0.62
N GLU A 337 -10.99 8.82 0.52
CA GLU A 337 -9.93 8.62 1.50
C GLU A 337 -10.23 7.41 2.39
N MET A 338 -9.22 6.55 2.56
CA MET A 338 -9.34 5.27 3.25
C MET A 338 -8.12 4.97 4.11
N ALA A 339 -8.33 4.10 5.09
CA ALA A 339 -7.30 3.48 5.90
C ALA A 339 -7.29 1.95 5.68
N TYR A 340 -6.11 1.34 5.83
CA TYR A 340 -5.86 -0.09 5.87
C TYR A 340 -4.94 -0.39 7.06
N ASP A 341 -5.32 -1.35 7.88
CA ASP A 341 -4.47 -1.83 8.96
C ASP A 341 -3.54 -2.94 8.45
N GLY A 342 -2.23 -2.68 8.44
CA GLY A 342 -1.25 -3.70 8.08
C GLY A 342 -1.04 -4.76 9.16
N MET A 343 -1.63 -4.60 10.36
CA MET A 343 -1.55 -5.57 11.47
C MET A 343 -2.56 -6.72 11.35
N SER A 344 -3.60 -6.58 10.53
CA SER A 344 -4.79 -7.45 10.60
C SER A 344 -5.34 -7.79 9.20
N PHE A 345 -6.41 -8.57 9.17
CA PHE A 345 -7.14 -8.89 7.94
C PHE A 345 -8.21 -7.83 7.59
N HIS A 346 -8.10 -6.60 8.12
CA HIS A 346 -9.10 -5.56 7.89
C HIS A 346 -9.12 -5.11 6.44
N ARG A 347 -10.29 -5.19 5.82
CA ARG A 347 -10.59 -4.49 4.56
C ARG A 347 -10.38 -2.98 4.69
N LEU A 348 -10.29 -2.30 3.55
CA LEU A 348 -10.27 -0.84 3.50
C LEU A 348 -11.49 -0.24 4.22
N VAL A 349 -11.24 0.79 5.03
CA VAL A 349 -12.26 1.53 5.78
C VAL A 349 -12.19 3.01 5.40
N TYR A 350 -13.34 3.69 5.32
CA TYR A 350 -13.39 5.12 5.03
C TYR A 350 -12.80 5.94 6.19
N MET A 351 -11.91 6.87 5.87
CA MET A 351 -11.31 7.79 6.83
C MET A 351 -10.79 9.03 6.10
N ASP A 352 -11.39 10.20 6.35
CA ASP A 352 -10.92 11.48 5.82
C ASP A 352 -9.65 11.92 6.57
N TRP A 353 -8.50 11.46 6.09
CA TRP A 353 -7.23 11.49 6.79
C TRP A 353 -6.34 12.67 6.40
N LYS A 354 -6.44 13.19 5.18
CA LYS A 354 -5.52 14.24 4.68
C LYS A 354 -5.68 15.57 5.40
N GLN A 355 -6.90 15.87 5.90
CA GLN A 355 -7.15 17.02 6.78
C GLN A 355 -6.45 16.91 8.14
N ASN A 356 -6.12 15.70 8.59
CA ASN A 356 -5.60 15.43 9.94
C ASN A 356 -4.06 15.37 10.01
N ILE A 357 -3.33 15.41 8.88
CA ILE A 357 -1.88 15.15 8.80
C ILE A 357 -0.99 16.07 9.65
N ASN A 358 -1.49 17.22 10.07
CA ASN A 358 -0.76 18.22 10.87
C ASN A 358 -1.29 18.35 12.31
N SER A 359 -1.98 17.32 12.81
CA SER A 359 -2.66 17.38 14.10
C SER A 359 -2.39 16.15 14.97
N ASP A 360 -2.52 16.31 16.29
CA ASP A 360 -2.47 15.22 17.28
C ASP A 360 -3.76 14.35 17.27
N PHE A 361 -4.39 14.21 16.10
CA PHE A 361 -5.50 13.30 15.82
C PHE A 361 -5.05 11.85 16.03
N LYS A 362 -5.92 11.01 16.60
CA LYS A 362 -5.60 9.63 16.98
C LYS A 362 -6.67 8.69 16.46
N TRP A 363 -6.24 7.58 15.88
CA TRP A 363 -7.14 6.50 15.50
C TRP A 363 -6.61 5.13 15.91
N GLN A 364 -7.55 4.19 16.00
CA GLN A 364 -7.35 2.77 16.25
C GLN A 364 -8.26 2.01 15.29
N PHE A 365 -7.88 0.79 14.91
CA PHE A 365 -8.78 -0.13 14.23
C PHE A 365 -9.43 -1.07 15.26
N LYS A 366 -10.73 -1.35 15.11
CA LYS A 366 -11.46 -2.23 16.03
C LYS A 366 -10.89 -3.65 15.96
N GLY A 367 -10.30 -4.13 17.06
CA GLY A 367 -9.74 -5.48 17.19
C GLY A 367 -8.22 -5.58 17.05
N SER A 368 -7.54 -4.50 16.65
CA SER A 368 -6.10 -4.51 16.41
C SER A 368 -5.32 -4.25 17.70
N GLU A 369 -4.90 -5.33 18.36
CA GLU A 369 -4.24 -5.31 19.67
C GLU A 369 -2.94 -6.14 19.67
N ASP A 370 -1.81 -5.51 19.97
CA ASP A 370 -0.54 -6.18 20.21
C ASP A 370 -0.41 -6.53 21.70
N ASN A 371 -0.25 -7.81 22.04
CA ASN A 371 -0.14 -8.28 23.42
C ASN A 371 -1.23 -7.71 24.37
N GLY A 372 -2.47 -7.59 23.88
CA GLY A 372 -3.61 -7.00 24.60
C GLY A 372 -3.59 -5.47 24.73
N ARG A 373 -2.76 -4.78 23.94
CA ARG A 373 -2.65 -3.32 23.90
C ARG A 373 -3.15 -2.79 22.54
N LYS A 374 -4.14 -1.90 22.58
CA LYS A 374 -4.72 -1.29 21.38
C LYS A 374 -3.71 -0.45 20.61
N LEU A 375 -3.44 -0.86 19.37
CA LEU A 375 -2.57 -0.14 18.47
C LEU A 375 -3.19 1.20 18.10
N THR A 376 -2.37 2.25 18.15
CA THR A 376 -2.81 3.65 17.99
C THR A 376 -1.89 4.37 17.04
N TRP A 377 -2.46 5.05 16.04
CA TRP A 377 -1.71 5.82 15.05
C TRP A 377 -2.02 7.32 15.15
N ASN A 378 -1.05 8.15 14.79
CA ASN A 378 -1.05 9.59 15.01
C ASN A 378 0.02 10.30 14.17
N PHE A 379 -0.35 11.28 13.36
CA PHE A 379 0.56 11.97 12.43
C PHE A 379 1.63 12.87 13.07
N THR A 380 1.56 13.09 14.39
CA THR A 380 2.53 13.87 15.15
C THR A 380 3.42 13.01 16.06
N LYS A 381 3.29 11.68 16.02
CA LYS A 381 4.02 10.74 16.92
C LYS A 381 4.43 9.43 16.26
N GLY A 382 3.82 9.05 15.14
CA GLY A 382 4.22 7.90 14.33
C GLY A 382 5.21 8.30 13.25
N TYR A 383 6.25 7.49 13.06
CA TYR A 383 7.06 7.47 11.83
C TYR A 383 6.14 7.35 10.62
N GLN A 384 6.38 8.17 9.59
CA GLN A 384 5.51 8.21 8.42
C GLN A 384 6.27 8.50 7.12
N MET A 385 5.82 7.88 6.03
CA MET A 385 6.22 8.21 4.67
C MET A 385 5.00 8.72 3.91
N LEU A 386 5.01 10.01 3.54
CA LEU A 386 3.98 10.62 2.72
C LEU A 386 4.36 10.48 1.24
N VAL A 387 3.46 9.91 0.43
CA VAL A 387 3.71 9.60 -0.99
C VAL A 387 2.94 10.58 -1.87
N TYR A 388 3.69 11.50 -2.48
CA TYR A 388 3.19 12.49 -3.41
C TYR A 388 3.47 12.09 -4.84
N TYR A 389 2.47 12.24 -5.68
CA TYR A 389 2.55 11.90 -7.09
C TYR A 389 2.30 13.15 -7.92
N ARG A 390 3.09 13.34 -8.97
CA ARG A 390 2.87 14.37 -9.99
C ARG A 390 1.44 14.25 -10.54
N SER A 391 0.79 15.38 -10.86
CA SER A 391 -0.65 15.43 -11.11
C SER A 391 -1.06 16.17 -12.36
#